data_AF-A0AAD7RZV0-F1
#
_entry.id   AF-A0AAD7RZV0-F1
#
_cell.length_a   1.000
_cell.length_b   1.000
_cell.length_c   1.000
_cell.angle_alpha   90.00
_cell.angle_beta   90.00
_cell.angle_gamma   90.00
#
_symmetry.space_group_name_H-M   'P 1'
#
loop_
_entity.id
_entity.type
_entity.pdbx_description
1 polymer ?
#
loop_
_entity_poly.entity_id
_entity_poly.type
_entity_poly.pdbx_seq_one_letter_code
_entity_poly.pdbx_strand_id
1 'polypeptide(L)'
;MARWTQAALLLMCFCAGSCEDALPEFATETVINTVVQDSQTGRVYLGAVNAVYQLDSALVQERVTITGPKRDSRQCTPPISQTCADPKLTDNVNKLLLVHEANGSLVVCGSLFKGLCSLLNLSNIDEQVYYNDAKGEKTYVASIEETVSVVGVMSTFPKNGEQLSVFLVGKGYGSQDSAKLVSTRILQDYRDWVVFENIVEASAVQANPFVLKFLHNFRHAFKDDGFVYFLFSRTRGGTDNKNFTFVSRLCEGDPHYYSYTELQLNCGPGNAYNKVRSAYVASPGEELAQPHRRGDARTRLVQGQGAVPRTRSCSPC
;
A
#
# COMPACT_ATOMS: atom_id res chain seq x y z
N MET A 1 -15.94 -70.29 43.82
CA MET A 1 -17.13 -69.71 43.16
C MET A 1 -16.98 -68.19 43.15
N ALA A 2 -17.13 -67.57 41.97
CA ALA A 2 -17.28 -66.14 41.67
C ALA A 2 -16.15 -65.19 42.17
N ARG A 3 -15.34 -64.60 41.27
CA ARG A 3 -15.57 -63.28 40.60
C ARG A 3 -15.95 -62.24 41.65
N TRP A 4 -15.13 -61.22 41.95
CA TRP A 4 -15.23 -59.89 41.32
C TRP A 4 -13.85 -59.23 41.21
N THR A 5 -13.41 -59.07 39.97
CA THR A 5 -12.34 -58.16 39.55
C THR A 5 -12.91 -56.77 39.26
N GLN A 6 -12.06 -55.76 39.45
CA GLN A 6 -12.10 -54.40 38.88
C GLN A 6 -12.90 -53.33 39.63
N ALA A 7 -12.17 -52.34 40.17
CA ALA A 7 -12.37 -50.92 39.87
C ALA A 7 -11.53 -50.05 40.84
N ALA A 8 -10.24 -49.88 40.58
CA ALA A 8 -9.43 -48.87 41.27
C ALA A 8 -8.18 -48.50 40.46
N LEU A 9 -8.36 -48.04 39.23
CA LEU A 9 -7.30 -47.43 38.42
C LEU A 9 -7.96 -46.75 37.23
N LEU A 10 -8.45 -45.53 37.43
CA LEU A 10 -8.81 -44.56 36.39
C LEU A 10 -9.18 -43.23 37.07
N LEU A 11 -8.19 -42.57 37.66
CA LEU A 11 -8.27 -41.15 38.01
C LEU A 11 -6.95 -40.42 37.68
N MET A 12 -6.41 -40.77 36.51
CA MET A 12 -5.47 -39.94 35.75
C MET A 12 -6.21 -39.53 34.48
N CYS A 13 -7.27 -38.74 34.64
CA CYS A 13 -7.76 -37.93 33.53
C CYS A 13 -6.80 -36.75 33.44
N PHE A 14 -5.75 -36.94 32.64
CA PHE A 14 -4.94 -35.86 32.08
C PHE A 14 -5.88 -34.86 31.43
N CYS A 15 -6.32 -33.84 32.17
CA CYS A 15 -6.68 -32.56 31.58
C CYS A 15 -5.37 -31.80 31.30
N ALA A 16 -4.52 -32.38 30.44
CA ALA A 16 -3.66 -31.59 29.58
C ALA A 16 -4.53 -31.10 28.43
N GLY A 17 -5.58 -30.34 28.76
CA GLY A 17 -6.15 -29.42 27.81
C GLY A 17 -5.07 -28.41 27.57
N SER A 18 -4.36 -28.56 26.45
CA SER A 18 -3.62 -27.46 25.87
C SER A 18 -4.60 -26.31 25.75
N CYS A 19 -4.54 -25.36 26.67
CA CYS A 19 -5.05 -24.03 26.41
C CYS A 19 -4.08 -23.49 25.36
N GLU A 20 -4.34 -23.78 24.08
CA GLU A 20 -3.80 -22.94 23.02
C GLU A 20 -4.40 -21.56 23.31
N ASP A 21 -3.60 -20.67 23.90
CA ASP A 21 -3.97 -19.27 24.03
C ASP A 21 -4.39 -18.82 22.64
N ALA A 22 -5.68 -18.49 22.49
CA ALA A 22 -6.21 -18.01 21.23
C ALA A 22 -5.41 -16.77 20.83
N LEU A 23 -4.83 -16.81 19.62
CA LEU A 23 -4.11 -15.65 19.11
C LEU A 23 -5.08 -14.47 19.05
N PRO A 24 -4.64 -13.25 19.47
CA PRO A 24 -5.47 -12.06 19.33
C PRO A 24 -5.92 -11.91 17.87
N GLU A 25 -7.21 -11.69 17.67
CA GLU A 25 -7.83 -11.54 16.35
C GLU A 25 -8.77 -10.34 16.36
N PHE A 26 -8.78 -9.60 15.25
CA PHE A 26 -9.74 -8.55 14.99
C PHE A 26 -10.39 -8.77 13.62
N ALA A 27 -11.72 -8.70 13.57
CA ALA A 27 -12.50 -8.88 12.35
C ALA A 27 -13.36 -7.67 12.08
N THR A 28 -13.53 -7.35 10.79
CA THR A 28 -14.39 -6.28 10.31
C THR A 28 -15.56 -6.85 9.51
N GLU A 29 -16.69 -6.14 9.49
CA GLU A 29 -17.85 -6.54 8.68
C GLU A 29 -17.56 -6.50 7.17
N THR A 30 -16.66 -5.59 6.76
CA THR A 30 -16.27 -5.38 5.37
C THR A 30 -14.83 -5.83 5.10
N VAL A 31 -14.45 -5.94 3.83
CA VAL A 31 -13.12 -6.42 3.42
C VAL A 31 -12.02 -5.47 3.89
N ILE A 32 -11.01 -6.02 4.55
CA ILE A 32 -9.77 -5.31 4.93
C ILE A 32 -8.90 -5.14 3.68
N ASN A 33 -8.45 -3.91 3.41
CA ASN A 33 -7.61 -3.60 2.25
C ASN A 33 -6.16 -3.31 2.63
N THR A 34 -5.95 -2.57 3.72
CA THR A 34 -4.63 -2.11 4.15
C THR A 34 -4.47 -2.23 5.66
N VAL A 35 -3.25 -2.50 6.09
CA VAL A 35 -2.86 -2.57 7.51
C VAL A 35 -1.49 -1.93 7.64
N VAL A 36 -1.32 -1.05 8.62
CA VAL A 36 -0.04 -0.43 8.96
C VAL A 36 0.09 -0.35 10.48
N GLN A 37 1.30 -0.53 10.99
CA GLN A 37 1.61 -0.37 12.41
C GLN A 37 2.43 0.90 12.59
N ASP A 38 2.10 1.69 13.60
CA ASP A 38 2.97 2.76 14.07
C ASP A 38 4.10 2.15 14.91
N SER A 39 5.34 2.34 14.46
CA SER A 39 6.50 1.71 15.09
C SER A 39 6.82 2.28 16.47
N GLN A 40 6.35 3.49 16.77
CA GLN A 40 6.61 4.16 18.05
C GLN A 40 5.67 3.70 19.16
N THR A 41 4.39 3.54 18.84
CA THR A 41 3.35 3.19 19.83
C THR A 41 2.95 1.72 19.79
N GLY A 42 3.22 1.02 18.69
CA GLY A 42 2.74 -0.34 18.44
C GLY A 42 1.27 -0.41 18.02
N ARG A 43 0.55 0.71 17.95
CA ARG A 43 -0.83 0.78 17.45
C ARG A 43 -0.92 0.30 16.01
N VAL A 44 -2.03 -0.37 15.71
CA VAL A 44 -2.32 -0.88 14.38
C VAL A 44 -3.48 -0.10 13.78
N TYR A 45 -3.28 0.43 12.58
CA TYR A 45 -4.32 1.08 11.80
C TYR A 45 -4.71 0.19 10.64
N LEU A 46 -6.01 0.03 10.43
CA LEU A 46 -6.57 -0.88 9.46
C LEU A 46 -7.58 -0.15 8.59
N GLY A 47 -7.36 -0.19 7.27
CA GLY A 47 -8.28 0.35 6.28
C GLY A 47 -9.15 -0.75 5.70
N ALA A 48 -10.44 -0.72 5.97
CA ALA A 48 -11.43 -1.60 5.35
C ALA A 48 -12.33 -0.80 4.39
N VAL A 49 -13.19 -1.50 3.65
CA VAL A 49 -14.20 -0.82 2.84
C VAL A 49 -15.13 -0.02 3.76
N ASN A 50 -15.29 1.27 3.48
CA ASN A 50 -16.11 2.24 4.21
C ASN A 50 -15.66 2.60 5.64
N ALA A 51 -14.53 2.09 6.15
CA ALA A 51 -14.09 2.38 7.51
C ALA A 51 -12.57 2.31 7.70
N VAL A 52 -12.05 3.11 8.63
CA VAL A 52 -10.68 2.99 9.16
C VAL A 52 -10.77 2.70 10.65
N TYR A 53 -9.98 1.75 11.12
CA TYR A 53 -9.94 1.31 12.51
C TYR A 53 -8.59 1.64 13.13
N GLN A 54 -8.62 2.06 14.39
CA GLN A 54 -7.44 2.22 15.24
C GLN A 54 -7.53 1.17 16.33
N LEU A 55 -6.52 0.30 16.38
CA LEU A 55 -6.38 -0.77 17.34
C LEU A 55 -5.15 -0.54 18.20
N ASP A 56 -5.19 -1.00 19.43
CA ASP A 56 -3.99 -1.10 20.26
C ASP A 56 -3.07 -2.24 19.79
N SER A 57 -1.95 -2.44 20.50
CA SER A 57 -0.99 -3.50 20.20
C SER A 57 -1.51 -4.92 20.45
N ALA A 58 -2.64 -5.07 21.14
CA ALA A 58 -3.33 -6.32 21.40
C ALA A 58 -4.51 -6.56 20.43
N LEU A 59 -4.64 -5.72 19.38
CA LEU A 59 -5.72 -5.75 18.39
C LEU A 59 -7.11 -5.43 18.98
N VAL A 60 -7.16 -4.76 20.13
CA VAL A 60 -8.41 -4.26 20.69
C VAL A 60 -8.74 -2.92 20.03
N GLN A 61 -9.98 -2.80 19.54
CA GLN A 61 -10.44 -1.57 18.89
C GLN A 61 -10.50 -0.40 19.88
N GLU A 62 -9.70 0.63 19.62
CA GLU A 62 -9.77 1.92 20.31
C GLU A 62 -10.80 2.83 19.64
N ARG A 63 -10.79 2.91 18.29
CA ARG A 63 -11.65 3.82 17.50
C ARG A 63 -12.00 3.24 16.12
N VAL A 64 -13.06 3.79 15.52
CA VAL A 64 -13.46 3.53 14.14
C VAL A 64 -14.01 4.81 13.49
N THR A 65 -13.48 5.15 12.33
CA THR A 65 -13.90 6.31 11.54
C THR A 65 -14.56 5.84 10.25
N ILE A 66 -15.80 6.25 10.02
CA ILE A 66 -16.58 5.88 8.83
C ILE A 66 -16.17 6.74 7.64
N THR A 67 -15.68 6.11 6.58
CA THR A 67 -15.19 6.76 5.36
C THR A 67 -16.15 6.64 4.17
N GLY A 68 -17.20 5.82 4.29
CA GLY A 68 -18.23 5.63 3.28
C GLY A 68 -19.40 4.78 3.77
N PRO A 69 -20.32 4.37 2.88
CA PRO A 69 -20.38 4.79 1.49
C PRO A 69 -20.84 6.26 1.36
N LYS A 70 -20.53 6.92 0.24
CA LYS A 70 -21.00 8.28 -0.05
C LYS A 70 -21.55 8.36 -1.48
N ARG A 71 -22.31 9.41 -1.78
CA ARG A 71 -22.84 9.64 -3.13
C ARG A 71 -21.69 10.06 -4.05
N ASP A 72 -21.38 9.24 -5.03
CA ASP A 72 -20.31 9.48 -6.00
C ASP A 72 -20.65 8.81 -7.34
N SER A 73 -19.94 9.20 -8.40
CA SER A 73 -20.00 8.58 -9.71
C SER A 73 -18.69 8.81 -10.45
N ARG A 74 -18.32 7.87 -11.32
CA ARG A 74 -17.03 7.90 -12.04
C ARG A 74 -16.89 9.15 -12.92
N GLN A 75 -17.99 9.74 -13.37
CA GLN A 75 -18.01 10.92 -14.23
C GLN A 75 -17.93 12.24 -13.43
N CYS A 76 -18.05 12.20 -12.11
CA CYS A 76 -18.19 13.40 -11.32
C CYS A 76 -16.85 13.94 -10.85
N THR A 77 -16.72 15.26 -10.87
CA THR A 77 -15.59 15.97 -10.31
C THR A 77 -15.98 16.46 -8.93
N PRO A 78 -15.25 16.07 -7.88
CA PRO A 78 -15.45 16.62 -6.53
C PRO A 78 -15.30 18.16 -6.51
N PRO A 79 -16.04 18.86 -5.64
CA PRO A 79 -17.08 18.35 -4.75
C PRO A 79 -18.32 17.90 -5.52
N ILE A 80 -18.98 16.84 -5.04
CA ILE A 80 -20.19 16.32 -5.70
C ILE A 80 -21.32 17.34 -5.57
N SER A 81 -21.69 17.93 -6.70
CA SER A 81 -22.74 18.96 -6.79
C SER A 81 -23.93 18.49 -7.63
N GLN A 82 -24.97 19.30 -7.74
CA GLN A 82 -26.19 18.96 -8.47
C GLN A 82 -25.97 18.74 -9.98
N THR A 83 -24.85 19.21 -10.53
CA THR A 83 -24.48 19.01 -11.94
C THR A 83 -23.83 17.65 -12.21
N CYS A 84 -23.48 16.90 -11.16
CA CYS A 84 -22.98 15.54 -11.27
C CYS A 84 -24.09 14.63 -11.80
N ALA A 85 -23.81 13.95 -12.93
CA ALA A 85 -24.76 13.02 -13.52
C ALA A 85 -24.79 11.71 -12.70
N ASP A 86 -25.97 11.38 -12.17
CA ASP A 86 -26.29 10.10 -11.52
C ASP A 86 -25.35 9.69 -10.36
N PRO A 87 -25.13 10.55 -9.33
CA PRO A 87 -24.34 10.15 -8.16
C PRO A 87 -25.10 9.09 -7.36
N LYS A 88 -24.47 7.94 -7.15
CA LYS A 88 -25.03 6.81 -6.40
C LYS A 88 -24.24 6.56 -5.14
N LEU A 89 -24.90 5.93 -4.17
CA LEU A 89 -24.21 5.45 -2.98
C LEU A 89 -23.13 4.45 -3.42
N THR A 90 -21.88 4.82 -3.21
CA THR A 90 -20.70 4.10 -3.68
C THR A 90 -19.79 3.82 -2.49
N ASP A 91 -19.27 2.60 -2.43
CA ASP A 91 -18.35 2.19 -1.39
C ASP A 91 -16.98 2.87 -1.53
N ASN A 92 -16.37 3.14 -0.38
CA ASN A 92 -15.03 3.68 -0.29
C ASN A 92 -14.04 2.56 0.03
N VAL A 93 -13.33 2.08 -0.99
CA VAL A 93 -12.26 1.10 -0.82
C VAL A 93 -11.02 1.83 -0.34
N ASN A 94 -10.41 1.37 0.75
CA ASN A 94 -9.16 1.95 1.22
C ASN A 94 -8.02 1.55 0.25
N LYS A 95 -7.35 2.55 -0.33
CA LYS A 95 -6.32 2.37 -1.37
C LYS A 95 -4.91 2.52 -0.82
N LEU A 96 -4.73 3.34 0.21
CA LEU A 96 -3.43 3.64 0.80
C LEU A 96 -3.61 4.06 2.26
N LEU A 97 -2.73 3.54 3.12
CA LEU A 97 -2.65 3.89 4.53
C LEU A 97 -1.16 4.04 4.90
N LEU A 98 -0.75 5.22 5.37
CA LEU A 98 0.65 5.51 5.73
C LEU A 98 0.74 6.28 7.05
N VAL A 99 1.59 5.79 7.95
CA VAL A 99 1.89 6.48 9.22
C VAL A 99 2.92 7.57 8.95
N HIS A 100 2.60 8.80 9.32
CA HIS A 100 3.52 9.93 9.33
C HIS A 100 3.90 10.26 10.78
N GLU A 101 4.86 9.51 11.30
CA GLU A 101 5.26 9.58 12.71
C GLU A 101 5.75 10.98 13.13
N ALA A 102 6.56 11.64 12.29
CA ALA A 102 7.15 12.93 12.59
C ALA A 102 6.12 14.06 12.84
N ASN A 103 4.90 13.92 12.32
CA ASN A 103 3.83 14.90 12.48
C ASN A 103 2.57 14.30 13.14
N GLY A 104 2.67 13.11 13.74
CA GLY A 104 1.54 12.52 14.47
C GLY A 104 0.29 12.28 13.60
N SER A 105 0.43 12.03 12.29
CA SER A 105 -0.70 11.94 11.35
C SER A 105 -0.73 10.64 10.54
N LEU A 106 -1.92 10.25 10.11
CA LEU A 106 -2.19 9.08 9.28
C LEU A 106 -2.70 9.54 7.92
N VAL A 107 -1.99 9.21 6.84
CA VAL A 107 -2.45 9.44 5.48
C VAL A 107 -3.42 8.33 5.10
N VAL A 108 -4.65 8.70 4.75
CA VAL A 108 -5.71 7.77 4.34
C VAL A 108 -6.20 8.16 2.95
N CYS A 109 -6.04 7.29 1.96
CA CYS A 109 -6.59 7.51 0.61
C CYS A 109 -7.63 6.47 0.26
N GLY A 110 -8.77 6.94 -0.27
CA GLY A 110 -9.90 6.11 -0.67
C GLY A 110 -10.05 5.98 -2.18
N SER A 111 -11.06 5.22 -2.62
CA SER A 111 -11.48 5.15 -4.03
C SER A 111 -12.53 6.21 -4.39
N LEU A 112 -13.23 6.77 -3.39
CA LEU A 112 -14.20 7.83 -3.60
C LEU A 112 -13.55 9.11 -4.12
N PHE A 113 -14.35 9.91 -4.81
CA PHE A 113 -14.06 11.29 -5.16
C PHE A 113 -12.74 11.42 -5.92
N LYS A 114 -12.59 10.64 -6.99
CA LYS A 114 -11.37 10.63 -7.82
C LYS A 114 -10.09 10.22 -7.07
N GLY A 115 -10.22 9.47 -5.98
CA GLY A 115 -9.06 8.95 -5.25
C GLY A 115 -8.43 9.98 -4.30
N LEU A 116 -9.28 10.78 -3.62
CA LEU A 116 -8.83 11.76 -2.64
C LEU A 116 -8.26 11.10 -1.38
N CYS A 117 -7.40 11.85 -0.71
CA CYS A 117 -6.82 11.50 0.58
C CYS A 117 -7.26 12.47 1.69
N SER A 118 -7.06 12.03 2.92
CA SER A 118 -7.22 12.81 4.15
C SER A 118 -6.05 12.55 5.10
N LEU A 119 -5.87 13.45 6.05
CA LEU A 119 -4.99 13.26 7.20
C LEU A 119 -5.84 13.10 8.45
N LEU A 120 -5.62 12.02 9.19
CA LEU A 120 -6.21 11.78 10.51
C LEU A 120 -5.13 11.91 11.59
N ASN A 121 -5.51 12.24 12.82
CA ASN A 121 -4.59 12.26 13.95
C ASN A 121 -4.26 10.81 14.38
N LEU A 122 -2.97 10.47 14.54
CA LEU A 122 -2.57 9.12 14.98
C LEU A 122 -3.07 8.80 16.40
N SER A 123 -3.16 9.79 17.29
CA SER A 123 -3.66 9.55 18.65
C SER A 123 -5.17 9.30 18.70
N ASN A 124 -5.90 9.87 17.74
CA ASN A 124 -7.35 9.80 17.68
C ASN A 124 -7.82 9.94 16.22
N ILE A 125 -8.05 8.81 15.54
CA ILE A 125 -8.42 8.84 14.11
C ILE A 125 -9.75 9.54 13.79
N ASP A 126 -10.60 9.80 14.79
CA ASP A 126 -11.82 10.60 14.62
C ASP A 126 -11.52 12.08 14.36
N GLU A 127 -10.32 12.55 14.74
CA GLU A 127 -9.86 13.90 14.45
C GLU A 127 -9.24 13.97 13.05
N GLN A 128 -10.05 14.47 12.12
CA GLN A 128 -9.59 14.76 10.76
C GLN A 128 -8.75 16.04 10.74
N VAL A 129 -7.43 15.88 10.62
CA VAL A 129 -6.44 16.96 10.51
C VAL A 129 -6.61 17.73 9.21
N TYR A 130 -6.85 17.01 8.09
CA TYR A 130 -7.05 17.65 6.79
C TYR A 130 -7.93 16.80 5.86
N TYR A 131 -8.84 17.48 5.17
CA TYR A 131 -9.57 16.97 4.00
C TYR A 131 -10.03 18.17 3.17
N ASN A 132 -9.87 18.08 1.84
CA ASN A 132 -10.40 19.09 0.94
C ASN A 132 -10.67 18.46 -0.43
N ASP A 133 -11.92 18.55 -0.88
CA ASP A 133 -12.37 18.04 -2.17
C ASP A 133 -12.55 19.13 -3.25
N ALA A 134 -12.27 20.39 -2.91
CA ALA A 134 -12.42 21.53 -3.80
C ALA A 134 -11.09 22.00 -4.44
N LYS A 135 -9.97 21.29 -4.20
CA LYS A 135 -8.65 21.63 -4.75
C LYS A 135 -8.39 21.07 -6.15
N GLY A 136 -9.33 20.29 -6.70
CA GLY A 136 -9.28 19.78 -8.06
C GLY A 136 -8.21 18.71 -8.32
N GLU A 137 -7.98 18.42 -9.60
CA GLU A 137 -7.23 17.25 -10.08
C GLU A 137 -5.80 17.12 -9.54
N LYS A 138 -5.17 18.23 -9.18
CA LYS A 138 -3.81 18.25 -8.62
C LYS A 138 -3.71 17.50 -7.29
N THR A 139 -4.83 17.31 -6.59
CA THR A 139 -4.89 16.62 -5.29
C THR A 139 -5.40 15.18 -5.37
N TYR A 140 -5.71 14.67 -6.57
CA TYR A 140 -6.13 13.28 -6.76
C TYR A 140 -4.91 12.37 -6.73
N VAL A 141 -4.85 11.46 -5.75
CA VAL A 141 -3.66 10.65 -5.46
C VAL A 141 -3.87 9.19 -5.83
N ALA A 142 -4.97 8.60 -5.37
CA ALA A 142 -5.27 7.19 -5.55
C ALA A 142 -6.08 6.95 -6.85
N SER A 143 -6.37 5.67 -7.11
CA SER A 143 -7.22 5.25 -8.22
C SER A 143 -8.64 4.98 -7.75
N ILE A 144 -9.63 5.37 -8.55
CA ILE A 144 -11.03 4.98 -8.33
C ILE A 144 -11.30 3.51 -8.66
N GLU A 145 -10.41 2.88 -9.42
CA GLU A 145 -10.56 1.48 -9.83
C GLU A 145 -10.03 0.56 -8.74
N GLU A 146 -10.86 -0.37 -8.27
CA GLU A 146 -10.52 -1.31 -7.19
C GLU A 146 -9.28 -2.15 -7.53
N THR A 147 -9.17 -2.58 -8.79
CA THR A 147 -8.09 -3.43 -9.29
C THR A 147 -6.72 -2.74 -9.39
N VAL A 148 -6.69 -1.41 -9.33
CA VAL A 148 -5.46 -0.63 -9.45
C VAL A 148 -4.78 -0.52 -8.09
N SER A 149 -3.60 -1.11 -7.98
CA SER A 149 -2.77 -1.06 -6.77
C SER A 149 -2.21 0.35 -6.55
N VAL A 150 -2.18 0.79 -5.30
CA VAL A 150 -1.51 2.02 -4.85
C VAL A 150 -0.58 1.67 -3.70
N VAL A 151 0.64 2.16 -3.73
CA VAL A 151 1.64 2.03 -2.66
C VAL A 151 2.28 3.38 -2.42
N GLY A 152 2.82 3.61 -1.24
CA GLY A 152 3.57 4.82 -0.98
C GLY A 152 4.56 4.67 0.16
N VAL A 153 5.42 5.67 0.28
CA VAL A 153 6.44 5.75 1.34
C VAL A 153 6.65 7.21 1.75
N MET A 154 6.80 7.41 3.05
CA MET A 154 7.08 8.73 3.65
C MET A 154 8.51 9.18 3.34
N SER A 155 8.68 10.46 3.04
CA SER A 155 9.98 11.04 2.68
C SER A 155 10.05 12.52 3.02
N THR A 156 11.23 13.12 2.89
CA THR A 156 11.41 14.56 2.95
C THR A 156 11.87 15.10 1.61
N PHE A 157 11.48 16.32 1.28
CA PHE A 157 11.88 16.98 0.03
C PHE A 157 12.54 18.34 0.31
N PRO A 158 13.81 18.54 -0.07
CA PRO A 158 14.52 19.78 0.17
C PRO A 158 14.03 20.87 -0.79
N LYS A 159 13.56 22.00 -0.26
CA LYS A 159 13.12 23.15 -1.03
C LYS A 159 13.47 24.45 -0.31
N ASN A 160 14.21 25.35 -0.97
CA ASN A 160 14.55 26.68 -0.45
C ASN A 160 15.18 26.69 0.96
N GLY A 161 15.97 25.67 1.31
CA GLY A 161 16.58 25.53 2.64
C GLY A 161 15.68 24.88 3.70
N GLU A 162 14.44 24.52 3.35
CA GLU A 162 13.51 23.77 4.20
C GLU A 162 13.42 22.31 3.76
N GLN A 163 13.14 21.41 4.71
CA GLN A 163 12.79 20.01 4.44
C GLN A 163 11.28 19.85 4.54
N LEU A 164 10.61 19.73 3.41
CA LEU A 164 9.16 19.58 3.35
C LEU A 164 8.77 18.13 3.58
N SER A 165 7.71 17.89 4.36
CA SER A 165 7.16 16.55 4.54
C SER A 165 6.40 16.14 3.29
N VAL A 166 6.79 15.02 2.70
CA VAL A 166 6.17 14.48 1.48
C VAL A 166 5.97 12.98 1.61
N PHE A 167 5.19 12.42 0.70
CA PHE A 167 5.21 10.99 0.44
C PHE A 167 5.25 10.76 -1.05
N LEU A 168 5.96 9.70 -1.45
CA LEU A 168 6.01 9.28 -2.84
C LEU A 168 5.02 8.15 -3.04
N VAL A 169 4.21 8.26 -4.08
CA VAL A 169 3.13 7.32 -4.40
C VAL A 169 3.41 6.68 -5.74
N GLY A 170 3.34 5.35 -5.77
CA GLY A 170 3.31 4.54 -6.97
C GLY A 170 1.90 3.96 -7.15
N LYS A 171 1.26 4.22 -8.28
CA LYS A 171 -0.04 3.64 -8.63
C LYS A 171 -0.02 3.00 -10.00
N GLY A 172 -0.80 1.94 -10.17
CA GLY A 172 -1.03 1.36 -11.50
C GLY A 172 -1.77 2.32 -12.44
N TYR A 173 -1.84 1.95 -13.71
CA TYR A 173 -2.66 2.70 -14.66
C TYR A 173 -4.15 2.45 -14.39
N GLY A 174 -4.89 3.53 -14.17
CA GLY A 174 -6.36 3.55 -14.19
C GLY A 174 -6.83 4.37 -15.37
N SER A 175 -7.86 3.89 -16.06
CA SER A 175 -8.40 4.51 -17.29
C SER A 175 -9.03 5.89 -17.07
N GLN A 176 -9.42 6.17 -15.83
CA GLN A 176 -10.12 7.40 -15.42
C GLN A 176 -9.27 8.29 -14.51
N ASP A 177 -8.00 7.95 -14.31
CA ASP A 177 -7.10 8.67 -13.42
C ASP A 177 -6.02 9.45 -14.18
N SER A 178 -5.26 10.27 -13.46
CA SER A 178 -4.06 10.89 -14.02
C SER A 178 -3.07 9.84 -14.54
N ALA A 179 -2.42 10.14 -15.67
CA ALA A 179 -1.41 9.28 -16.28
C ALA A 179 -0.10 9.17 -15.49
N LYS A 180 0.05 9.95 -14.40
CA LYS A 180 1.23 9.92 -13.52
C LYS A 180 1.20 8.65 -12.67
N LEU A 181 2.14 7.75 -12.91
CA LEU A 181 2.25 6.49 -12.18
C LEU A 181 3.04 6.66 -10.88
N VAL A 182 4.07 7.50 -10.89
CA VAL A 182 4.83 7.90 -9.70
C VAL A 182 4.67 9.39 -9.49
N SER A 183 4.42 9.81 -8.24
CA SER A 183 4.24 11.22 -7.87
C SER A 183 4.76 11.52 -6.47
N THR A 184 5.24 12.75 -6.25
CA THR A 184 5.71 13.25 -4.95
C THR A 184 4.67 14.22 -4.42
N ARG A 185 4.01 13.86 -3.32
CA ARG A 185 2.85 14.58 -2.77
C ARG A 185 3.22 15.29 -1.47
N ILE A 186 2.93 16.58 -1.36
CA ILE A 186 3.20 17.38 -0.17
C ILE A 186 2.16 17.14 0.92
N LEU A 187 2.56 17.21 2.20
CA LEU A 187 1.70 16.95 3.36
C LEU A 187 1.37 18.22 4.18
N GLN A 188 1.71 19.39 3.64
CA GLN A 188 1.56 20.69 4.28
C GLN A 188 1.30 21.75 3.21
N ASP A 189 0.62 22.84 3.57
CA ASP A 189 0.56 24.00 2.69
C ASP A 189 1.95 24.65 2.62
N TYR A 190 2.38 25.01 1.40
CA TYR A 190 3.65 25.67 1.17
C TYR A 190 3.54 26.64 0.01
N ARG A 191 3.51 27.94 0.31
CA ARG A 191 3.28 29.01 -0.68
C ARG A 191 1.97 28.73 -1.45
N ASP A 192 2.07 28.46 -2.76
CA ASP A 192 0.92 28.18 -3.63
C ASP A 192 0.55 26.68 -3.67
N TRP A 193 1.40 25.81 -3.12
CA TRP A 193 1.12 24.39 -3.03
C TRP A 193 0.20 24.08 -1.86
N VAL A 194 -0.77 23.22 -2.12
CA VAL A 194 -1.69 22.72 -1.10
C VAL A 194 -1.40 21.27 -0.76
N VAL A 195 -1.85 20.81 0.41
CA VAL A 195 -1.75 19.41 0.83
C VAL A 195 -2.25 18.44 -0.26
N PHE A 196 -1.51 17.36 -0.48
CA PHE A 196 -1.66 16.33 -1.52
C PHE A 196 -1.37 16.75 -2.96
N GLU A 197 -0.97 18.01 -3.18
CA GLU A 197 -0.52 18.45 -4.49
C GLU A 197 0.78 17.75 -4.89
N ASN A 198 0.88 17.39 -6.17
CA ASN A 198 2.10 16.82 -6.73
C ASN A 198 3.13 17.91 -7.05
N ILE A 199 4.22 17.97 -6.28
CA ILE A 199 5.22 19.04 -6.36
C ILE A 199 6.30 18.81 -7.43
N VAL A 200 6.40 17.59 -7.97
CA VAL A 200 7.30 17.28 -9.10
C VAL A 200 6.48 17.10 -10.36
N GLU A 201 6.47 18.12 -11.22
CA GLU A 201 5.69 18.08 -12.46
C GLU A 201 6.25 17.10 -13.50
N ALA A 202 7.55 16.78 -13.40
CA ALA A 202 8.31 16.00 -14.38
C ALA A 202 7.65 14.65 -14.72
N SER A 203 7.70 14.32 -16.01
CA SER A 203 6.92 13.24 -16.65
C SER A 203 7.67 11.93 -16.83
N ALA A 204 8.79 11.71 -16.12
CA ALA A 204 9.65 10.54 -16.35
C ALA A 204 8.92 9.19 -16.18
N VAL A 205 7.85 9.16 -15.37
CA VAL A 205 7.05 7.95 -15.09
C VAL A 205 5.57 8.19 -15.34
N GLN A 206 5.19 8.22 -16.61
CA GLN A 206 3.81 8.36 -17.04
C GLN A 206 3.39 7.19 -17.93
N ALA A 207 2.14 6.75 -17.78
CA ALA A 207 1.52 5.88 -18.76
C ALA A 207 1.21 6.67 -20.03
N ASN A 208 1.40 6.06 -21.19
CA ASN A 208 0.90 6.65 -22.44
C ASN A 208 -0.64 6.49 -22.47
N PRO A 209 -1.42 7.58 -22.47
CA PRO A 209 -2.88 7.49 -22.44
C PRO A 209 -3.49 6.84 -23.69
N PHE A 210 -2.76 6.82 -24.81
CA PHE A 210 -3.25 6.27 -26.08
C PHE A 210 -2.90 4.80 -26.31
N VAL A 211 -1.92 4.27 -25.57
CA VAL A 211 -1.54 2.86 -25.71
C VAL A 211 -1.19 2.25 -24.35
N LEU A 212 -2.01 1.28 -23.93
CA LEU A 212 -1.82 0.42 -22.76
C LEU A 212 -0.61 -0.51 -22.94
N LYS A 213 0.60 0.04 -23.08
CA LYS A 213 1.81 -0.76 -23.32
C LYS A 213 2.36 -1.35 -22.03
N PHE A 214 2.39 -0.56 -20.96
CA PHE A 214 3.11 -0.88 -19.74
C PHE A 214 2.14 -0.87 -18.56
N LEU A 215 1.45 -1.99 -18.35
CA LEU A 215 0.45 -2.15 -17.30
C LEU A 215 1.14 -2.31 -15.93
N HIS A 216 1.56 -1.19 -15.34
CA HIS A 216 2.24 -1.19 -14.04
C HIS A 216 1.30 -1.63 -12.92
N ASN A 217 1.80 -2.52 -12.07
CA ASN A 217 1.10 -3.05 -10.91
C ASN A 217 2.07 -3.03 -9.72
N PHE A 218 1.99 -1.95 -8.94
CA PHE A 218 2.85 -1.70 -7.80
C PHE A 218 2.48 -2.59 -6.61
N ARG A 219 3.48 -3.13 -5.94
CA ARG A 219 3.28 -4.08 -4.82
C ARG A 219 3.97 -3.68 -3.54
N HIS A 220 5.03 -2.89 -3.63
CA HIS A 220 5.73 -2.41 -2.45
C HIS A 220 6.46 -1.11 -2.76
N ALA A 221 6.61 -0.27 -1.74
CA ALA A 221 7.44 0.92 -1.76
C ALA A 221 8.22 0.98 -0.46
N PHE A 222 9.49 1.35 -0.54
CA PHE A 222 10.32 1.53 0.65
C PHE A 222 11.40 2.56 0.38
N LYS A 223 12.06 2.97 1.46
CA LYS A 223 13.11 3.97 1.44
C LYS A 223 14.35 3.40 2.12
N ASP A 224 15.50 3.60 1.50
CA ASP A 224 16.79 3.15 2.03
C ASP A 224 17.91 4.02 1.48
N ASP A 225 18.84 4.41 2.35
CA ASP A 225 20.08 5.14 2.02
C ASP A 225 19.91 6.37 1.09
N GLY A 226 18.88 7.18 1.31
CA GLY A 226 18.61 8.40 0.51
C GLY A 226 17.87 8.15 -0.80
N PHE A 227 17.42 6.92 -1.04
CA PHE A 227 16.66 6.52 -2.22
C PHE A 227 15.28 5.98 -1.84
N VAL A 228 14.34 6.19 -2.74
CA VAL A 228 13.01 5.58 -2.75
C VAL A 228 12.98 4.50 -3.82
N TYR A 229 12.42 3.35 -3.45
CA TYR A 229 12.29 2.18 -4.30
C TYR A 229 10.84 1.79 -4.46
N PHE A 230 10.47 1.41 -5.68
CA PHE A 230 9.17 0.80 -5.97
C PHE A 230 9.37 -0.58 -6.58
N LEU A 231 8.65 -1.57 -6.07
CA LEU A 231 8.61 -2.91 -6.63
C LEU A 231 7.27 -3.14 -7.32
N PHE A 232 7.31 -3.50 -8.60
CA PHE A 232 6.12 -3.63 -9.43
C PHE A 232 6.27 -4.69 -10.51
N SER A 233 5.13 -5.14 -11.04
CA SER A 233 5.09 -5.91 -12.29
C SER A 233 4.59 -5.02 -13.43
N ARG A 234 5.10 -5.22 -14.64
CA ARG A 234 4.50 -4.65 -15.86
C ARG A 234 4.76 -5.53 -17.08
N THR A 235 3.96 -5.30 -18.12
CA THR A 235 4.18 -5.82 -19.47
C THR A 235 5.33 -5.08 -20.17
N ARG A 236 5.94 -5.68 -21.21
CA ARG A 236 7.00 -5.03 -22.02
C ARG A 236 6.47 -4.15 -23.17
N GLY A 237 5.15 -3.98 -23.27
CA GLY A 237 4.52 -3.29 -24.39
C GLY A 237 4.35 -4.18 -25.62
N GLY A 238 3.35 -3.85 -26.45
CA GLY A 238 3.02 -4.60 -27.66
C GLY A 238 1.92 -5.64 -27.44
N THR A 239 2.00 -6.77 -28.16
CA THR A 239 1.03 -7.88 -28.10
C THR A 239 1.34 -8.90 -26.99
N ASP A 240 2.52 -8.82 -26.37
CA ASP A 240 2.93 -9.72 -25.30
C ASP A 240 2.40 -9.26 -23.93
N ASN A 241 1.43 -10.02 -23.42
CA ASN A 241 0.82 -9.81 -22.11
C ASN A 241 1.63 -10.46 -20.96
N LYS A 242 2.86 -10.93 -21.22
CA LYS A 242 3.73 -11.47 -20.19
C LYS A 242 4.17 -10.37 -19.22
N ASN A 243 3.98 -10.65 -17.93
CA ASN A 243 4.46 -9.78 -16.86
C ASN A 243 5.95 -10.00 -16.60
N PHE A 244 6.62 -8.93 -16.22
CA PHE A 244 8.00 -8.95 -15.72
C PHE A 244 8.05 -8.11 -14.46
N THR A 245 8.87 -8.53 -13.51
CA THR A 245 9.06 -7.84 -12.23
C THR A 245 10.20 -6.84 -12.37
N PHE A 246 9.97 -5.64 -11.88
CA PHE A 246 10.94 -4.55 -11.90
C PHE A 246 11.05 -3.93 -10.51
N VAL A 247 12.25 -3.45 -10.20
CA VAL A 247 12.49 -2.49 -9.14
C VAL A 247 12.85 -1.16 -9.80
N SER A 248 12.22 -0.07 -9.36
CA SER A 248 12.70 1.28 -9.67
C SER A 248 13.39 1.91 -8.48
N ARG A 249 14.25 2.88 -8.78
CA ARG A 249 14.97 3.69 -7.79
C ARG A 249 14.89 5.16 -8.18
N LEU A 250 14.71 6.02 -7.18
CA LEU A 250 14.65 7.48 -7.30
C LEU A 250 15.31 8.13 -6.08
N CYS A 251 16.08 9.21 -6.23
CA CYS A 251 16.60 9.95 -5.07
C CYS A 251 15.48 10.71 -4.34
N GLU A 252 15.52 10.76 -2.99
CA GLU A 252 14.51 11.49 -2.19
C GLU A 252 14.40 12.97 -2.57
N GLY A 253 15.54 13.62 -2.88
CA GLY A 253 15.63 15.04 -3.18
C GLY A 253 15.70 15.38 -4.68
N ASP A 254 15.10 14.58 -5.55
CA ASP A 254 15.13 14.82 -7.00
C ASP A 254 13.91 15.61 -7.49
N PRO A 255 14.04 16.93 -7.76
CA PRO A 255 12.93 17.77 -8.21
C PRO A 255 12.48 17.49 -9.65
N HIS A 256 13.23 16.69 -10.41
CA HIS A 256 12.99 16.48 -11.84
C HIS A 256 12.89 15.01 -12.25
N TYR A 257 13.00 14.09 -11.28
CA TYR A 257 13.02 12.64 -11.50
C TYR A 257 14.11 12.17 -12.49
N TYR A 258 15.22 12.90 -12.62
CA TYR A 258 16.34 12.51 -13.49
C TYR A 258 17.10 11.28 -13.00
N SER A 259 17.03 10.99 -11.70
CA SER A 259 17.60 9.79 -11.07
C SER A 259 16.72 8.55 -11.22
N TYR A 260 15.51 8.68 -11.79
CA TYR A 260 14.60 7.56 -11.97
C TYR A 260 15.18 6.51 -12.90
N THR A 261 15.30 5.28 -12.40
CA THR A 261 15.77 4.13 -13.18
C THR A 261 14.95 2.90 -12.83
N GLU A 262 14.82 1.97 -13.79
CA GLU A 262 14.09 0.72 -13.64
C GLU A 262 14.98 -0.45 -14.04
N LEU A 263 15.06 -1.45 -13.17
CA LEU A 263 15.83 -2.67 -13.39
C LEU A 263 14.90 -3.88 -13.31
N GLN A 264 14.95 -4.73 -14.33
CA GLN A 264 14.20 -5.98 -14.33
C GLN A 264 14.84 -6.97 -13.35
N LEU A 265 14.02 -7.58 -12.50
CA LEU A 265 14.43 -8.69 -11.63
C LEU A 265 14.12 -10.01 -12.33
N ASN A 266 15.09 -10.93 -12.29
CA ASN A 266 14.94 -12.30 -12.78
C ASN A 266 14.96 -13.26 -11.59
N CYS A 267 13.86 -13.99 -11.40
CA CYS A 267 13.69 -14.87 -10.24
C CYS A 267 13.42 -16.31 -10.68
N GLY A 268 14.25 -17.23 -10.18
CA GLY A 268 14.21 -18.66 -10.50
C GLY A 268 14.74 -19.02 -11.90
N PRO A 269 14.85 -20.32 -12.20
CA PRO A 269 15.33 -20.80 -13.50
C PRO A 269 14.48 -20.23 -14.64
N GLY A 270 15.14 -19.64 -15.65
CA GLY A 270 14.45 -19.05 -16.81
C GLY A 270 13.48 -17.91 -16.48
N ASN A 271 13.61 -17.26 -15.31
CA ASN A 271 12.68 -16.23 -14.81
C ASN A 271 11.23 -16.76 -14.68
N ALA A 272 11.06 -17.97 -14.14
CA ALA A 272 9.75 -18.58 -13.93
C ALA A 272 8.84 -17.77 -12.97
N TYR A 273 9.43 -17.02 -12.04
CA TYR A 273 8.72 -16.18 -11.08
C TYR A 273 8.75 -14.71 -11.52
N ASN A 274 8.07 -14.41 -12.62
CA ASN A 274 8.15 -13.12 -13.31
C ASN A 274 7.12 -12.07 -12.85
N LYS A 275 6.23 -12.39 -11.90
CA LYS A 275 5.21 -11.46 -11.39
C LYS A 275 5.26 -11.35 -9.86
N VAL A 276 5.70 -10.22 -9.33
CA VAL A 276 5.65 -9.91 -7.89
C VAL A 276 4.20 -9.86 -7.38
N ARG A 277 3.98 -10.41 -6.17
CA ARG A 277 2.72 -10.43 -5.44
C ARG A 277 2.77 -9.64 -4.15
N SER A 278 3.84 -9.82 -3.40
CA SER A 278 4.11 -9.14 -2.14
C SER A 278 5.63 -8.99 -1.98
N ALA A 279 6.05 -8.04 -1.16
CA ALA A 279 7.43 -7.93 -0.74
C ALA A 279 7.54 -7.28 0.64
N TYR A 280 8.69 -7.51 1.27
CA TYR A 280 9.07 -6.93 2.54
C TYR A 280 10.58 -6.69 2.58
N VAL A 281 11.00 -5.64 3.28
CA VAL A 281 12.41 -5.29 3.45
C VAL A 281 12.83 -5.58 4.88
N ALA A 282 13.90 -6.36 5.03
CA ALA A 282 14.43 -6.78 6.32
C ALA A 282 15.96 -6.76 6.34
N SER A 283 16.53 -6.87 7.53
CA SER A 283 17.95 -7.20 7.68
C SER A 283 18.19 -8.65 7.24
N PRO A 284 19.29 -8.97 6.53
CA PRO A 284 19.55 -10.31 6.00
C PRO A 284 19.74 -11.39 7.07
N GLY A 285 20.08 -11.03 8.31
CA GLY A 285 20.48 -12.00 9.33
C GLY A 285 21.86 -12.61 9.05
N GLU A 286 22.39 -13.39 9.98
CA GLU A 286 23.78 -13.87 9.90
C GLU A 286 24.00 -14.80 8.70
N GLU A 287 23.12 -15.77 8.47
CA GLU A 287 23.29 -16.78 7.43
C GLU A 287 23.25 -16.21 6.01
N LEU A 288 22.28 -15.33 5.70
CA LEU A 288 22.16 -14.73 4.36
C LEU A 288 23.20 -13.63 4.12
N ALA A 289 23.84 -13.11 5.18
CA ALA A 289 24.98 -12.22 5.06
C ALA A 289 26.28 -12.96 4.68
N GLN A 290 26.42 -14.27 4.94
CA GLN A 290 27.65 -15.03 4.68
C GLN A 290 28.04 -15.12 3.18
N PRO A 291 27.11 -15.36 2.23
CA PRO A 291 27.42 -15.28 0.80
C PRO A 291 27.77 -13.85 0.35
N HIS A 292 27.32 -12.85 1.12
CA HIS A 292 27.52 -11.42 0.86
C HIS A 292 28.63 -10.84 1.74
N ARG A 293 29.72 -11.56 2.02
CA ARG A 293 30.86 -11.12 2.88
C ARG A 293 31.64 -9.87 2.38
N ARG A 294 31.06 -9.09 1.47
CA ARG A 294 31.42 -7.69 1.16
C ARG A 294 30.32 -6.68 1.52
N GLY A 295 29.29 -7.12 2.23
CA GLY A 295 28.14 -6.32 2.63
C GLY A 295 28.44 -5.60 3.93
N ASP A 296 28.59 -4.29 3.82
CA ASP A 296 28.52 -3.34 4.92
C ASP A 296 27.31 -3.64 5.82
N ALA A 297 27.37 -3.27 7.10
CA ALA A 297 26.31 -3.47 8.11
C ALA A 297 24.97 -2.83 7.72
N ARG A 298 24.95 -2.06 6.64
CA ARG A 298 23.79 -1.41 6.01
C ARG A 298 23.05 -2.27 4.98
N THR A 299 23.51 -3.49 4.68
CA THR A 299 22.88 -4.34 3.66
C THR A 299 21.42 -4.67 4.04
N ARG A 300 20.48 -4.38 3.14
CA ARG A 300 19.06 -4.75 3.26
C ARG A 300 18.72 -5.91 2.33
N LEU A 301 17.87 -6.82 2.81
CA LEU A 301 17.29 -7.89 2.03
C LEU A 301 15.86 -7.51 1.62
N VAL A 302 15.59 -7.52 0.32
CA VAL A 302 14.23 -7.41 -0.21
C VAL A 302 13.73 -8.83 -0.51
N GLN A 303 12.77 -9.31 0.28
CA GLN A 303 12.10 -10.57 0.01
C GLN A 303 10.83 -10.30 -0.79
N GLY A 304 10.61 -11.07 -1.86
CA GLY A 304 9.41 -10.96 -2.69
C GLY A 304 8.80 -12.32 -2.98
N GLN A 305 7.47 -12.40 -2.98
CA GLN A 305 6.76 -13.59 -3.46
C GLN A 305 6.42 -13.39 -4.94
N GLY A 306 6.93 -14.29 -5.79
CA GLY A 306 6.64 -14.31 -7.22
C GLY A 306 5.58 -15.35 -7.59
N ALA A 307 4.73 -15.04 -8.56
CA ALA A 307 3.78 -16.01 -9.12
C ALA A 307 4.27 -16.53 -10.48
N VAL A 308 4.07 -17.83 -10.72
CA VAL A 308 4.31 -18.48 -12.01
C VAL A 308 3.15 -18.13 -12.97
N PRO A 309 3.42 -17.88 -14.27
CA PRO A 309 2.37 -17.73 -15.27
C PRO A 309 1.47 -18.96 -15.31
N ARG A 310 0.14 -18.79 -15.24
CA ARG A 310 -0.79 -19.89 -15.55
C ARG A 310 -0.73 -20.15 -17.06
N THR A 311 -0.02 -21.20 -17.48
CA THR A 311 -0.23 -21.79 -18.79
C THR A 311 -1.58 -22.49 -18.75
N ARG A 312 -2.64 -21.87 -19.31
CA ARG A 312 -3.80 -22.65 -19.72
C ARG A 312 -3.34 -23.50 -20.90
N SER A 313 -2.87 -24.73 -20.64
CA SER A 313 -2.91 -25.77 -21.67
C SER A 313 -4.39 -26.11 -21.84
N CYS A 314 -5.05 -25.48 -22.81
CA CYS A 314 -6.21 -26.13 -23.40
C CYS A 314 -5.66 -27.37 -24.10
N SER A 315 -5.76 -28.52 -23.44
CA SER A 315 -5.63 -29.80 -24.11
C SER A 315 -6.77 -29.90 -25.13
N PRO A 316 -6.51 -30.32 -26.38
CA PRO A 316 -7.60 -30.66 -27.27
C PRO A 316 -8.32 -31.89 -26.70
N CYS A 317 -9.63 -31.78 -26.52
CA CYS A 317 -10.56 -32.90 -26.54
C CYS A 317 -11.54 -32.63 -27.67
#